data_AF-E2C928-F1
#
_entry.id   AF-E2C928-F1
#
_cell.length_a   1.000
_cell.length_b   1.000
_cell.length_c   1.000
_cell.angle_alpha   90.00
_cell.angle_beta   90.00
_cell.angle_gamma   90.00
#
_symmetry.space_group_name_H-M   'P 1'
#
loop_
_entity.id
_entity.type
_entity.pdbx_description
1 polymer ?
#
loop_
_entity_poly.entity_id
_entity_poly.type
_entity_poly.pdbx_seq_one_letter_code
_entity_poly.pdbx_strand_id
1 'polypeptide(L)' 'RSNENIAAVSASVDESPSTSIRHRAQQLDISRCSVQRILTKDLYLHAYKIQLTQELQPADHAQRRTFANWILE' A
#
# COMPACT_ATOMS: atom_id res chain seq x y z
N ARG A 1 -15.91 -6.27 -15.96
CA ARG A 1 -14.65 -5.50 -15.81
C ARG A 1 -13.70 -6.08 -16.85
N SER A 2 -12.99 -5.26 -17.64
CA SER A 2 -12.03 -5.79 -18.62
C SER A 2 -10.72 -6.17 -17.94
N ASN A 3 -9.96 -7.09 -18.54
CA ASN A 3 -8.63 -7.44 -18.06
C ASN A 3 -7.67 -6.25 -18.13
N GLU A 4 -7.85 -5.36 -19.11
CA GLU A 4 -7.10 -4.10 -19.26
C GLU A 4 -7.28 -3.20 -18.03
N ASN A 5 -8.52 -3.03 -17.56
CA ASN A 5 -8.79 -2.21 -16.38
C ASN A 5 -8.18 -2.81 -15.11
N ILE A 6 -8.14 -4.14 -15.00
CA ILE A 6 -7.51 -4.82 -13.87
C ILE A 6 -6.00 -4.57 -13.91
N ALA A 7 -5.35 -4.73 -15.07
CA ALA A 7 -3.93 -4.48 -15.25
C ALA A 7 -3.56 -3.01 -14.98
N ALA A 8 -4.35 -2.06 -15.49
CA ALA A 8 -4.13 -0.63 -15.27
C ALA A 8 -4.25 -0.25 -13.78
N VAL A 9 -5.25 -0.78 -13.08
CA VAL A 9 -5.39 -0.55 -11.63
C VAL A 9 -4.25 -1.19 -10.86
N SER A 10 -3.81 -2.41 -11.24
CA SER A 10 -2.68 -3.09 -10.61
C SER A 10 -1.39 -2.27 -10.72
N ALA A 11 -1.01 -1.90 -11.95
CA ALA A 11 0.21 -1.13 -12.20
C ALA A 11 0.19 0.22 -11.46
N SER A 12 -0.97 0.88 -11.44
CA SER A 12 -1.13 2.14 -10.72
C SER A 12 -0.95 1.97 -9.20
N VAL A 13 -1.39 0.85 -8.62
CA VAL A 13 -1.19 0.56 -7.19
C VAL A 13 0.26 0.28 -6.88
N ASP A 14 0.95 -0.46 -7.74
CA ASP A 14 2.38 -0.77 -7.57
C ASP A 14 3.24 0.50 -7.63
N GLU A 15 2.92 1.42 -8.54
CA GLU A 15 3.62 2.71 -8.66
C GLU A 15 3.36 3.65 -7.48
N SER A 16 2.13 3.69 -6.98
CA SER A 16 1.71 4.63 -5.93
C SER A 16 0.64 4.03 -5.02
N PRO A 17 1.04 3.25 -4.00
CA PRO A 17 0.09 2.54 -3.14
C PRO A 17 -0.72 3.47 -2.23
N SER A 18 -0.22 4.68 -1.94
CA SER A 18 -0.88 5.68 -1.10
C SER A 18 -2.02 6.43 -1.80
N THR A 19 -2.15 6.33 -3.12
CA THR A 19 -3.19 7.05 -3.88
C THR A 19 -4.57 6.52 -3.52
N SER A 20 -5.46 7.45 -3.14
CA SER A 20 -6.85 7.11 -2.80
C SER A 20 -7.63 6.51 -3.98
N ILE A 21 -8.61 5.66 -3.68
CA ILE A 21 -9.50 5.06 -4.69
C ILE A 21 -10.17 6.13 -5.57
N ARG A 22 -10.54 7.27 -4.98
CA ARG A 22 -11.19 8.37 -5.72
C ARG A 22 -10.24 9.01 -6.73
N HIS A 23 -9.02 9.29 -6.31
CA HIS A 23 -8.02 9.90 -7.18
C HIS A 23 -7.58 8.93 -8.28
N ARG A 24 -7.37 7.65 -7.94
CA ARG A 24 -7.05 6.60 -8.90
C ARG A 24 -8.15 6.42 -9.95
N ALA A 25 -9.41 6.46 -9.54
CA ALA A 25 -10.56 6.44 -10.44
C ALA A 25 -10.56 7.61 -11.43
N GLN A 26 -10.21 8.80 -10.98
CA GLN A 26 -10.09 9.98 -11.84
C GLN A 26 -8.91 9.87 -12.81
N GLN A 27 -7.76 9.39 -12.36
CA GLN A 27 -6.56 9.24 -13.20
C GLN A 27 -6.72 8.19 -14.31
N LEU A 28 -7.39 7.08 -14.00
CA LEU A 28 -7.58 5.97 -14.93
C LEU A 28 -8.87 6.08 -15.76
N ASP A 29 -9.68 7.11 -15.52
CA ASP A 29 -11.03 7.27 -16.10
C ASP A 29 -11.93 6.03 -15.91
N ILE A 30 -11.88 5.44 -14.71
CA ILE A 30 -12.67 4.27 -14.33
C ILE A 30 -13.60 4.67 -13.19
N SER A 31 -14.85 4.18 -13.19
CA SER A 31 -15.75 4.46 -12.07
C SER A 31 -15.19 4.01 -10.73
N ARG A 32 -15.36 4.83 -9.69
CA ARG A 32 -14.88 4.56 -8.32
C ARG A 32 -15.31 3.18 -7.79
N CYS A 33 -16.56 2.79 -8.06
CA CYS A 33 -17.09 1.49 -7.66
C CYS A 33 -16.38 0.32 -8.37
N SER A 34 -15.98 0.51 -9.63
CA SER A 34 -15.21 -0.50 -10.37
C SER A 34 -13.80 -0.62 -9.80
N VAL A 35 -13.08 0.49 -9.58
CA VAL A 35 -11.75 0.46 -8.94
C VAL A 35 -11.80 -0.22 -7.57
N GLN A 36 -12.78 0.13 -6.73
CA GLN A 36 -12.95 -0.51 -5.41
C GLN A 36 -13.16 -2.02 -5.52
N ARG A 37 -13.96 -2.47 -6.50
CA ARG A 37 -14.18 -3.90 -6.71
C ARG A 37 -12.93 -4.61 -7.25
N ILE A 38 -12.17 -3.98 -8.15
CA ILE A 38 -10.89 -4.53 -8.62
C ILE A 38 -9.94 -4.73 -7.46
N LEU A 39 -9.74 -3.69 -6.63
CA LEU A 39 -8.87 -3.77 -5.46
C LEU A 39 -9.28 -4.90 -4.51
N THR A 40 -10.57 -5.01 -4.18
CA THR A 40 -11.06 -5.93 -3.12
C THR A 40 -11.40 -7.34 -3.59
N LYS A 41 -11.76 -7.54 -4.86
CA LYS A 41 -12.27 -8.82 -5.38
C LYS A 41 -11.34 -9.48 -6.40
N ASP A 42 -10.60 -8.69 -7.17
CA ASP A 42 -9.74 -9.21 -8.22
C ASP A 42 -8.28 -9.26 -7.73
N LEU A 43 -7.82 -8.22 -7.02
CA LEU A 43 -6.46 -8.12 -6.48
C LEU A 43 -6.35 -8.53 -5.00
N TYR A 44 -7.48 -8.70 -4.31
CA TYR A 44 -7.53 -9.05 -2.88
C TYR A 44 -6.69 -8.14 -1.97
N LEU A 45 -6.59 -6.86 -2.34
CA LEU A 45 -5.88 -5.84 -1.58
C LEU A 45 -6.78 -5.23 -0.52
N HIS A 46 -6.24 -5.13 0.68
CA HIS A 46 -6.89 -4.48 1.83
C HIS A 46 -6.10 -3.25 2.24
N ALA A 47 -6.81 -2.21 2.70
CA ALA A 47 -6.16 -1.01 3.19
C ALA A 47 -5.24 -1.36 4.37
N TYR A 48 -3.96 -0.98 4.26
CA TYR A 48 -3.02 -1.16 5.34
C TYR A 48 -3.40 -0.25 6.52
N LYS A 49 -3.38 -0.81 7.73
CA LYS A 49 -3.65 -0.03 8.94
C LYS A 49 -2.44 0.83 9.28
N ILE A 50 -2.55 2.14 9.09
CA ILE A 50 -1.50 3.09 9.49
C ILE A 50 -1.34 3.01 11.02
N GLN A 51 -0.14 2.67 11.48
CA GLN A 51 0.25 2.71 12.88
C GLN A 51 1.09 3.97 13.11
N LEU A 52 0.63 4.85 13.99
CA LEU A 52 1.43 5.98 14.45
C LEU A 52 2.44 5.46 15.49
N THR A 53 3.73 5.60 15.19
CA THR A 53 4.83 5.21 16.06
C THR A 53 5.78 6.40 16.23
N GLN A 54 6.69 6.33 17.21
CA GLN A 54 7.71 7.36 17.38
C GLN A 54 8.61 7.41 16.14
N GLU A 55 9.00 8.62 15.76
CA GLU A 55 9.94 8.84 14.65
C GLU A 55 11.29 8.21 15.00
N LEU A 56 11.84 7.42 14.08
CA LEU A 56 13.16 6.80 14.24
C LEU A 56 14.21 7.70 13.63
N GLN A 57 15.19 8.07 14.45
CA GLN A 57 16.39 8.73 13.98
C GLN A 57 17.35 7.70 13.35
N PRO A 58 18.26 8.12 12.44
CA PRO A 58 19.17 7.21 11.77
C PRO A 58 20.00 6.33 12.71
N ALA A 59 20.40 6.85 13.87
CA ALA A 59 21.15 6.11 14.89
C ALA A 59 20.33 5.00 15.56
N ASP A 60 19.01 5.18 15.69
CA ASP A 60 18.13 4.25 16.40
C ASP A 60 18.09 2.88 15.72
N HIS A 61 18.21 2.84 14.39
CA HIS A 61 18.20 1.58 13.63
C HIS A 61 19.32 0.63 14.09
N ALA A 62 20.53 1.14 14.24
CA ALA A 62 21.67 0.35 14.68
C ALA A 62 21.51 -0.08 16.15
N GLN A 63 21.14 0.86 17.02
CA GLN A 63 20.96 0.58 18.45
C GLN A 63 19.87 -0.46 18.72
N ARG A 64 18.72 -0.34 18.05
CA ARG A 64 17.61 -1.29 18.17
C ARG A 64 18.00 -2.68 17.68
N ARG A 65 18.79 -2.77 16.60
CA ARG A 65 19.30 -4.06 16.11
C ARG A 65 20.27 -4.70 17.10
N THR A 66 21.21 -3.92 17.65
CA THR A 66 22.15 -4.41 18.66
C THR A 66 21.42 -4.92 19.90
N PHE A 67 20.44 -4.15 20.39
CA PHE A 67 19.60 -4.56 21.52
C PHE A 67 18.82 -5.86 21.24
N ALA A 68 18.21 -5.97 20.06
CA ALA A 68 17.47 -7.18 19.68
C ALA A 68 18.39 -8.41 19.58
N ASN A 69 19.60 -8.25 19.02
CA ASN A 69 20.59 -9.33 18.96
C ASN A 69 21.05 -9.73 20.38
N TRP A 70 21.28 -8.77 21.27
CA TRP A 70 21.67 -9.02 22.65
C TRP A 70 20.60 -9.79 23.44
N ILE A 71 19.31 -9.53 23.19
CA ILE A 71 18.22 -10.30 23.82
C ILE A 71 18.17 -11.75 23.35
N LEU A 72 18.59 -12.02 22.12
CA LEU A 72 18.53 -13.36 21.53
C LEU A 72 19.70 -14.26 21.95
N GLU A 73 20.77 -13.69 22.51
CA GLU A 73 21.91 -14.41 23.12
C GLU A 73 21.58 -14.88 24.55
#